data_AF-A0A0V1E7Z2-F1
#
_entry.id   AF-A0A0V1E7Z2-F1
#
_cell.length_a   1.000
_cell.length_b   1.000
_cell.length_c   1.000
_cell.angle_alpha   90.00
_cell.angle_beta   90.00
_cell.angle_gamma   90.00
#
_symmetry.space_group_name_H-M   'P 1'
#
loop_
_entity.id
_entity.type
_entity.pdbx_description
1 polymer ?
#
loop_
_entity_poly.entity_id
_entity_poly.type
_entity_poly.pdbx_seq_one_letter_code
_entity_poly.pdbx_strand_id
1 'polypeptide(L)'
;MQLKISVFTVILVHLFDSNCAWPERLCYSNTLNPQSGNAWFPTSIKALQFDRHRIKLTVLYETLCKDCSQFFQQVIYPKIWALGRDFIDLELIPYGNAIRSNDDGTQVITCQHGSFECTMNKLHSCLLYELKGATVAMPTIMCLFQNERLTSNITELFNFCAEKEGFSKKARDKVFNCFTGYRGITLEEWMALRTESMRPEKHLFVPWIAINDLSYHWYQQYQQILLETLCNMQTNRIKPNSCQTIVLEDN
;
A
#
# COMPACT_ATOMS: atom_id res chain seq x y z
N MET A 1 -75.40 -7.64 -1.35
CA MET A 1 -74.17 -7.35 -2.13
C MET A 1 -73.26 -6.53 -1.23
N GLN A 2 -72.40 -7.18 -0.43
CA GLN A 2 -71.53 -6.52 0.55
C GLN A 2 -70.17 -6.25 -0.09
N LEU A 3 -69.79 -4.97 -0.19
CA LEU A 3 -68.47 -4.51 -0.62
C LEU A 3 -67.46 -4.83 0.50
N LYS A 4 -66.52 -5.75 0.25
CA LYS A 4 -65.36 -5.94 1.11
C LYS A 4 -64.33 -4.86 0.81
N ILE A 5 -64.19 -3.89 1.71
CA ILE A 5 -63.08 -2.93 1.71
C ILE A 5 -61.86 -3.67 2.28
N SER A 6 -60.87 -3.94 1.42
CA SER A 6 -59.56 -4.47 1.87
C SER A 6 -58.66 -3.30 2.23
N VAL A 7 -58.29 -3.20 3.50
CA VAL A 7 -57.29 -2.26 4.00
C VAL A 7 -55.92 -2.78 3.58
N PHE A 8 -55.26 -2.09 2.65
CA PHE A 8 -53.85 -2.35 2.33
C PHE A 8 -52.98 -1.57 3.32
N THR A 9 -52.35 -2.28 4.25
CA THR A 9 -51.24 -1.72 5.04
C THR A 9 -50.03 -1.58 4.12
N VAL A 10 -49.67 -0.35 3.76
CA VAL A 10 -48.39 -0.08 3.08
C VAL A 10 -47.29 -0.16 4.13
N ILE A 11 -46.60 -1.30 4.19
CA ILE A 11 -45.33 -1.42 4.92
C ILE A 11 -44.25 -0.91 3.97
N LEU A 12 -43.74 0.30 4.25
CA LEU A 12 -42.52 0.82 3.63
C LEU A 12 -41.33 0.02 4.17
N VAL A 13 -40.93 -1.03 3.45
CA VAL A 13 -39.67 -1.73 3.72
C VAL A 13 -38.56 -0.93 3.06
N HIS A 14 -37.85 -0.12 3.83
CA HIS A 14 -36.54 0.37 3.42
C HIS A 14 -35.56 -0.80 3.42
N LEU A 15 -35.34 -1.43 2.26
CA LEU A 15 -34.19 -2.29 2.04
C LEU A 15 -32.98 -1.41 1.76
N PHE A 16 -32.28 -0.98 2.81
CA PHE A 16 -30.88 -0.61 2.69
C PHE A 16 -30.05 -1.89 2.77
N ASP A 17 -29.66 -2.42 1.62
CA ASP A 17 -28.60 -3.43 1.56
C ASP A 17 -27.27 -2.74 1.87
N SER A 18 -26.72 -3.01 3.04
CA SER A 18 -25.51 -2.36 3.60
C SER A 18 -24.19 -2.87 3.00
N ASN A 19 -24.24 -3.65 1.92
CA ASN A 19 -23.10 -4.43 1.43
C ASN A 19 -22.60 -4.05 0.04
N CYS A 20 -22.92 -2.86 -0.49
CA CYS A 20 -22.41 -2.42 -1.80
C CYS A 20 -22.05 -0.93 -1.80
N ALA A 21 -20.80 -0.61 -2.15
CA ALA A 21 -20.36 0.75 -2.50
C ALA A 21 -19.92 0.79 -3.98
N TRP A 22 -20.45 1.77 -4.69
CA TRP A 22 -20.31 2.05 -6.13
C TRP A 22 -18.98 2.80 -6.46
N PRO A 23 -18.44 2.79 -7.71
CA PRO A 23 -18.78 1.97 -8.87
C PRO A 23 -17.77 0.85 -9.16
N GLU A 24 -18.32 -0.35 -9.38
CA GLU A 24 -17.80 -1.47 -10.17
C GLU A 24 -16.56 -2.25 -9.66
N ARG A 25 -16.81 -3.21 -8.76
CA ARG A 25 -16.54 -4.67 -8.95
C ARG A 25 -16.55 -5.53 -7.69
N LEU A 26 -17.32 -5.22 -6.65
CA LEU A 26 -17.44 -6.13 -5.50
C LEU A 26 -18.87 -6.25 -5.01
N CYS A 27 -19.66 -7.06 -5.74
CA CYS A 27 -20.83 -7.71 -5.16
C CYS A 27 -20.44 -9.15 -4.85
N TYR A 28 -20.36 -9.53 -3.56
CA TYR A 28 -20.18 -10.93 -3.18
C TYR A 28 -21.50 -11.67 -3.47
N SER A 29 -21.54 -12.39 -4.59
CA SER A 29 -22.60 -13.36 -4.90
C SER A 29 -22.06 -14.77 -4.62
N ASN A 30 -22.82 -15.56 -3.85
CA ASN A 30 -22.49 -16.95 -3.47
C ASN A 30 -22.62 -17.97 -4.62
N THR A 31 -22.42 -17.58 -5.88
CA THR A 31 -22.44 -18.51 -7.02
C THR A 31 -21.19 -18.30 -7.88
N LEU A 32 -20.14 -19.07 -7.61
CA LEU A 32 -18.89 -19.08 -8.38
C LEU A 32 -18.99 -20.04 -9.58
N ASN A 33 -18.75 -19.53 -10.79
CA ASN A 33 -18.10 -20.26 -11.88
C ASN A 33 -16.94 -19.38 -12.43
N PRO A 34 -15.73 -19.92 -12.68
CA PRO A 34 -14.47 -19.17 -12.71
C PRO A 34 -14.01 -18.87 -14.14
N GLN A 35 -13.59 -17.63 -14.46
CA GLN A 35 -12.64 -17.38 -15.57
C GLN A 35 -12.02 -15.98 -15.72
N SER A 36 -12.08 -15.07 -14.74
CA SER A 36 -11.33 -13.80 -14.83
C SER A 36 -10.65 -13.46 -13.50
N GLY A 37 -9.49 -14.09 -13.26
CA GLY A 37 -8.66 -13.86 -12.08
C GLY A 37 -7.84 -12.59 -12.22
N ASN A 38 -8.17 -11.55 -11.46
CA ASN A 38 -7.29 -10.42 -11.22
C ASN A 38 -6.24 -10.89 -10.19
N ALA A 39 -5.00 -11.07 -10.62
CA ALA A 39 -3.92 -11.76 -9.91
C ALA A 39 -3.35 -11.03 -8.67
N TRP A 40 -4.12 -10.17 -8.00
CA TRP A 40 -3.68 -9.44 -6.79
C TRP A 40 -4.42 -9.84 -5.52
N PHE A 41 -5.49 -10.62 -5.61
CA PHE A 41 -6.19 -11.10 -4.43
C PHE A 41 -6.52 -12.58 -4.58
N PRO A 42 -6.08 -13.46 -3.67
CA PRO A 42 -6.39 -14.87 -3.71
C PRO A 42 -7.91 -15.10 -3.52
N THR A 43 -8.64 -15.32 -4.61
CA THR A 43 -10.11 -15.53 -4.64
C THR A 43 -10.55 -16.96 -4.31
N SER A 44 -9.69 -17.77 -3.71
CA SER A 44 -10.06 -19.12 -3.29
C SER A 44 -9.64 -19.37 -1.85
N ILE A 45 -10.47 -20.10 -1.09
CA ILE A 45 -10.12 -20.59 0.25
C ILE A 45 -8.83 -21.43 0.23
N LYS A 46 -8.44 -21.99 -0.93
CA LYS A 46 -7.13 -22.62 -1.15
C LYS A 46 -5.97 -21.62 -1.21
N ALA A 47 -6.21 -20.41 -1.67
CA ALA A 47 -5.20 -19.36 -1.75
C ALA A 47 -5.13 -18.52 -0.45
N LEU A 48 -6.10 -18.63 0.46
CA LEU A 48 -5.93 -18.32 1.89
C LEU A 48 -5.03 -19.33 2.62
N GLN A 49 -4.69 -20.45 1.97
CA GLN A 49 -3.78 -21.48 2.48
C GLN A 49 -2.33 -21.32 1.97
N PHE A 50 -2.10 -20.39 1.03
CA PHE A 50 -0.80 -19.89 0.56
C PHE A 50 -0.57 -18.54 1.27
N ASP A 51 0.28 -18.33 2.27
CA ASP A 51 1.56 -18.91 2.61
C ASP A 51 1.76 -18.66 4.12
N ARG A 52 1.54 -19.66 4.98
CA ARG A 52 1.67 -19.50 6.44
C ARG A 52 3.11 -19.18 6.92
N HIS A 53 4.05 -18.99 6.00
CA HIS A 53 5.48 -18.80 6.28
C HIS A 53 5.97 -17.38 6.03
N ARG A 54 5.19 -16.50 5.39
CA ARG A 54 5.58 -15.10 5.14
C ARG A 54 4.84 -14.13 6.04
N ILE A 55 5.55 -13.09 6.47
CA ILE A 55 4.99 -12.00 7.25
C ILE A 55 4.71 -10.83 6.31
N LYS A 56 3.46 -10.38 6.26
CA LYS A 56 3.11 -9.16 5.53
C LYS A 56 3.52 -7.96 6.38
N LEU A 57 4.42 -7.14 5.86
CA LEU A 57 4.81 -5.87 6.45
C LEU A 57 4.26 -4.75 5.57
N THR A 58 3.38 -3.93 6.13
CA THR A 58 2.88 -2.72 5.46
C THR A 58 3.55 -1.49 6.06
N VAL A 59 4.02 -0.58 5.21
CA VAL A 59 4.62 0.70 5.62
C VAL A 59 3.82 1.85 5.02
N LEU A 60 3.19 2.65 5.87
CA LEU A 60 2.60 3.94 5.51
C LEU A 60 3.66 5.03 5.61
N TYR A 61 3.77 5.87 4.60
CA TYR A 61 4.79 6.91 4.55
C TYR A 61 4.39 8.09 3.66
N GLU A 62 5.14 9.18 3.80
CA GLU A 62 5.08 10.37 2.96
C GLU A 62 6.43 10.60 2.29
N THR A 63 6.41 11.06 1.04
CA THR A 63 7.64 11.19 0.26
C THR A 63 8.55 12.35 0.66
N LEU A 64 8.07 13.39 1.35
CA LEU A 64 8.91 14.49 1.86
C LEU A 64 9.06 14.49 3.39
N CYS A 65 8.49 13.50 4.07
CA CYS A 65 8.69 13.34 5.51
C CYS A 65 10.12 12.87 5.80
N LYS A 66 10.86 13.67 6.57
CA LYS A 66 12.25 13.38 6.96
C LYS A 66 12.39 12.02 7.65
N ASP A 67 11.51 11.72 8.60
CA ASP A 67 11.57 10.46 9.36
C ASP A 67 11.23 9.25 8.47
N CYS A 68 10.33 9.43 7.50
CA CYS A 68 10.05 8.41 6.48
C CYS A 68 11.29 8.14 5.62
N SER A 69 11.93 9.19 5.09
CA SER A 69 13.15 9.06 4.29
C SER A 69 14.27 8.38 5.07
N GLN A 70 14.48 8.76 6.34
CA GLN A 70 15.47 8.12 7.22
C GLN A 70 15.16 6.66 7.47
N PHE A 71 13.90 6.32 7.79
CA PHE A 71 13.48 4.94 8.01
C PHE A 71 13.66 4.07 6.77
N PHE A 72 13.41 4.62 5.58
CA PHE A 72 13.68 3.92 4.32
C PHE A 72 15.16 3.66 4.09
N GLN A 73 16.00 4.67 4.31
CA GLN A 73 17.46 4.58 4.12
C GLN A 73 18.14 3.66 5.14
N GLN A 74 17.66 3.62 6.38
CA GLN A 74 18.32 2.90 7.48
C GLN A 74 17.75 1.51 7.75
N VAL A 75 16.46 1.29 7.46
CA VAL A 75 15.77 0.04 7.82
C VAL A 75 15.15 -0.63 6.60
N ILE A 76 14.21 0.03 5.92
CA ILE A 76 13.43 -0.65 4.87
C ILE A 76 14.32 -1.12 3.72
N TYR A 77 15.22 -0.28 3.22
CA TYR A 77 16.09 -0.68 2.11
C TYR A 77 17.16 -1.70 2.53
N PRO A 78 18.07 -1.39 3.47
CA PRO A 78 19.22 -2.27 3.75
C PRO A 78 18.85 -3.52 4.57
N LYS A 79 17.80 -3.50 5.39
CA LYS A 79 17.43 -4.65 6.22
C LYS A 79 16.26 -5.42 5.62
N ILE A 80 15.12 -4.77 5.42
CA ILE A 80 13.89 -5.44 5.01
C ILE A 80 13.95 -5.90 3.54
N TRP A 81 14.28 -4.98 2.64
CA TRP A 81 14.30 -5.27 1.20
C TRP A 81 15.58 -6.00 0.77
N ALA A 82 16.76 -5.63 1.28
CA ALA A 82 17.98 -6.32 0.85
C ALA A 82 18.10 -7.72 1.44
N LEU A 83 17.72 -7.92 2.72
CA LEU A 83 17.94 -9.17 3.45
C LEU A 83 16.66 -10.01 3.62
N GLY A 84 15.54 -9.41 4.06
CA GLY A 84 14.36 -10.15 4.51
C GLY A 84 13.37 -10.64 3.45
N ARG A 85 13.68 -10.51 2.15
CA ARG A 85 12.73 -10.84 1.05
C ARG A 85 12.34 -12.30 0.95
N ASP A 86 13.09 -13.21 1.55
CA ASP A 86 12.76 -14.64 1.58
C ASP A 86 11.55 -14.96 2.49
N PHE A 87 11.22 -14.09 3.45
CA PHE A 87 10.09 -14.30 4.35
C PHE A 87 9.17 -13.08 4.58
N ILE A 88 9.53 -11.88 4.11
CA ILE A 88 8.71 -10.67 4.28
C ILE A 88 8.02 -10.32 2.97
N ASP A 89 6.69 -10.20 3.00
CA ASP A 89 5.91 -9.59 1.93
C ASP A 89 5.74 -8.09 2.23
N LEU A 90 6.44 -7.24 1.47
CA LEU A 90 6.53 -5.80 1.74
C LEU A 90 5.51 -5.02 0.91
N GLU A 91 4.53 -4.43 1.60
CA GLU A 91 3.55 -3.48 1.06
C GLU A 91 3.95 -2.04 1.42
N LEU A 92 4.02 -1.17 0.42
CA LEU A 92 4.38 0.24 0.59
C LEU A 92 3.20 1.14 0.20
N ILE A 93 2.80 2.04 1.09
CA ILE A 93 1.64 2.92 0.91
C ILE A 93 2.08 4.40 1.01
N PRO A 94 2.43 5.05 -0.12
CA PRO A 94 2.75 6.48 -0.16
C PRO A 94 1.48 7.33 -0.08
N TYR A 95 1.17 7.82 1.12
CA TYR A 95 0.04 8.72 1.38
C TYR A 95 0.21 9.40 2.75
N GLY A 96 0.40 8.58 3.79
CA GLY A 96 0.61 9.00 5.17
C GLY A 96 -0.49 9.90 5.73
N ASN A 97 -0.12 11.07 6.23
CA ASN A 97 -1.04 12.03 6.84
C ASN A 97 -1.70 12.96 5.81
N ALA A 98 -1.58 12.67 4.51
CA ALA A 98 -2.35 13.38 3.51
C ALA A 98 -3.86 13.28 3.83
N ILE A 99 -4.61 14.31 3.45
CA ILE A 99 -6.04 14.41 3.68
C ILE A 99 -6.73 14.42 2.33
N ARG A 100 -7.70 13.54 2.17
CA ARG A 100 -8.63 13.54 1.06
C ARG A 100 -9.86 14.36 1.41
N SER A 101 -10.20 15.34 0.60
CA SER A 101 -11.41 16.16 0.68
C SER A 101 -12.20 16.08 -0.63
N ASN A 102 -13.48 16.46 -0.57
CA ASN A 102 -14.31 16.65 -1.75
C ASN A 102 -14.50 18.15 -1.99
N ASP A 103 -14.13 18.61 -3.17
CA ASP A 103 -14.29 19.99 -3.62
C ASP A 103 -15.13 19.97 -4.91
N ASP A 104 -16.39 20.42 -4.82
CA ASP A 104 -17.38 20.41 -5.92
C ASP A 104 -17.49 19.07 -6.68
N GLY A 105 -17.50 17.97 -5.92
CA GLY A 105 -17.58 16.61 -6.48
C GLY A 105 -16.27 16.07 -7.06
N THR A 106 -15.19 16.85 -6.98
CA THR A 106 -13.83 16.42 -7.32
C THR A 106 -13.09 16.03 -6.05
N GLN A 107 -12.45 14.88 -6.09
CA GLN A 107 -11.63 14.41 -4.99
C GLN A 107 -10.27 15.10 -5.01
N VAL A 108 -9.92 15.75 -3.90
CA VAL A 108 -8.67 16.51 -3.75
C VAL A 108 -7.85 15.87 -2.63
N ILE A 109 -6.55 15.69 -2.88
CA ILE A 109 -5.58 15.22 -1.89
C ILE A 109 -4.67 16.37 -1.51
N THR A 110 -4.61 16.65 -0.21
CA THR A 110 -3.75 17.69 0.38
C THR A 110 -2.69 17.03 1.26
N CYS A 111 -1.42 17.29 0.97
CA CYS A 111 -0.29 16.68 1.68
C CYS A 111 0.37 17.69 2.64
N GLN A 112 0.99 17.21 3.72
CA GLN A 112 1.52 18.05 4.80
C GLN A 112 2.69 18.92 4.33
N HIS A 113 3.50 18.41 3.40
CA HIS A 113 4.67 19.10 2.87
C HIS A 113 4.41 19.74 1.49
N GLY A 114 3.15 20.05 1.19
CA GLY A 114 2.73 20.77 -0.01
C GLY A 114 2.53 19.89 -1.25
N SER A 115 2.28 20.53 -2.39
CA SER A 115 1.87 19.83 -3.63
C SER A 115 2.95 18.93 -4.23
N PHE A 116 4.23 19.23 -3.99
CA PHE A 116 5.32 18.38 -4.47
C PHE A 116 5.33 17.01 -3.77
N GLU A 117 4.95 16.95 -2.49
CA GLU A 117 4.76 15.68 -1.78
C GLU A 117 3.63 14.85 -2.40
N CYS A 118 2.47 15.45 -2.68
CA CYS A 118 1.39 14.70 -3.35
C CYS A 118 1.85 14.19 -4.72
N THR A 119 2.56 15.04 -5.47
CA THR A 119 3.12 14.69 -6.78
C THR A 119 4.07 13.50 -6.67
N MET A 120 4.93 13.46 -5.66
CA MET A 120 5.89 12.38 -5.46
C MET A 120 5.23 11.11 -4.86
N ASN A 121 4.22 11.24 -3.99
CA ASN A 121 3.36 10.14 -3.53
C ASN A 121 2.66 9.44 -4.72
N LYS A 122 2.12 10.22 -5.67
CA LYS A 122 1.52 9.72 -6.91
C LYS A 122 2.53 8.95 -7.76
N LEU A 123 3.74 9.50 -7.92
CA LEU A 123 4.80 8.84 -8.68
C LEU A 123 5.21 7.50 -8.03
N HIS A 124 5.37 7.47 -6.70
CA HIS A 124 5.67 6.25 -5.96
C HIS A 124 4.54 5.21 -6.13
N SER A 125 3.28 5.64 -6.09
CA SER A 125 2.12 4.77 -6.34
C SER A 125 2.16 4.15 -7.74
N CYS A 126 2.48 4.95 -8.76
CA CYS A 126 2.62 4.46 -10.14
C CYS A 126 3.82 3.53 -10.35
N LEU A 127 4.95 3.77 -9.68
CA LEU A 127 6.10 2.86 -9.66
C LEU A 127 5.70 1.50 -9.09
N LEU A 128 5.05 1.49 -7.93
CA LEU A 128 4.58 0.27 -7.28
C LEU A 128 3.59 -0.50 -8.17
N TYR A 129 2.69 0.20 -8.84
CA TYR A 129 1.72 -0.43 -9.74
C TYR A 129 2.38 -1.02 -11.00
N GLU A 130 3.08 -0.20 -11.79
CA GLU A 130 3.61 -0.61 -13.10
C GLU A 130 4.77 -1.62 -12.98
N LEU A 131 5.53 -1.57 -11.88
CA LEU A 131 6.63 -2.50 -11.58
C LEU A 131 6.19 -3.71 -10.75
N LYS A 132 4.90 -3.82 -10.44
CA LYS A 132 4.28 -4.95 -9.74
C LYS A 132 4.84 -5.18 -8.33
N GLY A 133 4.96 -4.11 -7.56
CA GLY A 133 5.23 -4.13 -6.13
C GLY A 133 6.63 -3.68 -5.72
N ALA A 134 6.85 -3.70 -4.40
CA ALA A 134 8.04 -3.12 -3.77
C ALA A 134 9.34 -3.83 -4.18
N THR A 135 9.30 -5.13 -4.49
CA THR A 135 10.51 -5.91 -4.84
C THR A 135 11.28 -5.28 -6.00
N VAL A 136 10.58 -4.78 -7.02
CA VAL A 136 11.19 -4.18 -8.22
C VAL A 136 11.25 -2.65 -8.09
N ALA A 137 10.25 -2.01 -7.48
CA ALA A 137 10.18 -0.55 -7.38
C ALA A 137 11.17 0.06 -6.37
N MET A 138 11.63 -0.71 -5.38
CA MET A 138 12.38 -0.17 -4.24
C MET A 138 13.66 0.59 -4.65
N PRO A 139 14.55 0.10 -5.54
CA PRO A 139 15.75 0.85 -5.90
C PRO A 139 15.44 2.25 -6.45
N THR A 140 14.41 2.35 -7.31
CA THR A 140 13.96 3.64 -7.85
C THR A 140 13.34 4.53 -6.78
N ILE A 141 12.51 3.97 -5.88
CA ILE A 141 11.95 4.69 -4.72
C ILE A 141 13.07 5.25 -3.84
N MET A 142 14.12 4.46 -3.58
CA MET A 142 15.27 4.91 -2.80
C MET A 142 16.06 6.00 -3.50
N CYS A 143 16.24 5.89 -4.82
CA CYS A 143 16.85 6.96 -5.59
C CYS A 143 16.05 8.26 -5.47
N LEU A 144 14.71 8.21 -5.54
CA LEU A 144 13.85 9.39 -5.40
C LEU A 144 14.01 10.03 -4.01
N PHE A 145 13.97 9.24 -2.93
CA PHE A 145 14.24 9.75 -1.58
C PHE A 145 15.61 10.41 -1.44
N GLN A 146 16.65 9.78 -2.00
CA GLN A 146 18.03 10.29 -1.90
C GLN A 146 18.26 11.57 -2.71
N ASN A 147 17.44 11.82 -3.73
CA ASN A 147 17.61 12.91 -4.67
C ASN A 147 16.42 13.88 -4.68
N GLU A 148 15.55 13.84 -3.67
CA GLU A 148 14.34 14.68 -3.56
C GLU A 148 14.64 16.19 -3.71
N ARG A 149 15.87 16.61 -3.38
CA ARG A 149 16.34 18.01 -3.43
C ARG A 149 17.08 18.37 -4.70
N LEU A 150 17.26 17.43 -5.62
CA LEU A 150 18.01 17.65 -6.86
C LEU A 150 17.31 18.66 -7.77
N THR A 151 15.99 18.56 -7.88
CA THR A 151 15.15 19.41 -8.73
C THR A 151 13.72 19.38 -8.23
N SER A 152 12.98 20.49 -8.39
CA SER A 152 11.53 20.55 -8.15
C SER A 152 10.72 20.06 -9.37
N ASN A 153 11.37 19.71 -10.48
CA ASN A 153 10.72 19.11 -11.63
C ASN A 153 10.66 17.59 -11.49
N ILE A 154 9.46 17.07 -11.19
CA ILE A 154 9.24 15.63 -10.99
C ILE A 154 9.65 14.78 -12.21
N THR A 155 9.54 15.33 -13.42
CA THR A 155 9.89 14.59 -14.65
C THR A 155 11.40 14.43 -14.77
N GLU A 156 12.17 15.48 -14.45
CA GLU A 156 13.63 15.41 -14.43
C GLU A 156 14.11 14.46 -13.33
N LEU A 157 13.55 14.57 -12.12
CA LEU A 157 13.89 13.69 -11.00
C LEU A 157 13.59 12.23 -11.31
N PHE A 158 12.40 11.95 -11.86
CA PHE A 158 12.03 10.59 -12.27
C PHE A 158 12.96 10.06 -13.37
N ASN A 159 13.26 10.86 -14.40
CA ASN A 159 14.13 10.42 -15.48
C ASN A 159 15.55 10.13 -14.98
N PHE A 160 16.10 10.97 -14.10
CA PHE A 160 17.39 10.74 -13.46
C PHE A 160 17.44 9.38 -12.75
N CYS A 161 16.45 9.09 -11.90
CA CYS A 161 16.39 7.83 -11.17
C CYS A 161 16.08 6.63 -12.07
N ALA A 162 15.20 6.78 -13.05
CA ALA A 162 14.87 5.72 -13.99
C ALA A 162 16.10 5.35 -14.86
N GLU A 163 16.92 6.31 -15.25
CA GLU A 163 18.17 6.06 -15.98
C GLU A 163 19.20 5.35 -15.10
N LYS A 164 19.37 5.81 -13.85
CA LYS A 164 20.25 5.18 -12.88
C LYS A 164 19.91 3.70 -12.64
N GLU A 165 18.62 3.39 -12.57
CA GLU A 165 18.11 2.03 -12.40
C GLU A 165 17.92 1.25 -13.72
N GLY A 166 18.40 1.79 -14.85
CA GLY A 166 18.45 1.09 -16.13
C GLY A 166 17.09 0.85 -16.80
N PHE A 167 16.11 1.73 -16.60
CA PHE A 167 14.78 1.57 -17.19
C PHE A 167 14.84 1.64 -18.72
N SER A 168 14.23 0.67 -19.38
CA SER A 168 13.94 0.80 -20.82
C SER A 168 13.00 1.98 -21.07
N LYS A 169 13.06 2.57 -22.28
CA LYS A 169 12.09 3.60 -22.71
C LYS A 169 10.65 3.18 -22.46
N LYS A 170 10.30 1.93 -22.79
CA LYS A 170 8.96 1.37 -22.57
C LYS A 170 8.54 1.35 -21.10
N ALA A 171 9.46 1.05 -20.18
CA ALA A 171 9.19 1.06 -18.74
C ALA A 171 8.98 2.49 -18.23
N ARG A 172 9.83 3.44 -18.67
CA ARG A 172 9.66 4.88 -18.35
C ARG A 172 8.31 5.40 -18.84
N ASP A 173 7.97 5.13 -20.10
CA ASP A 173 6.72 5.57 -20.71
C ASP A 173 5.50 5.03 -19.94
N LYS A 174 5.54 3.78 -19.48
CA LYS A 174 4.45 3.19 -18.66
C LYS A 174 4.23 3.93 -17.35
N VAL A 175 5.31 4.13 -16.58
CA VAL A 175 5.23 4.84 -15.29
C VAL A 175 4.78 6.28 -15.49
N PHE A 176 5.33 6.96 -16.51
CA PHE A 176 4.99 8.35 -16.79
C PHE A 176 3.53 8.52 -17.26
N ASN A 177 3.03 7.59 -18.08
CA ASN A 177 1.62 7.57 -18.50
C ASN A 177 0.67 7.27 -17.32
N CYS A 178 1.09 6.41 -16.38
CA CYS A 178 0.35 6.21 -15.14
C CYS A 178 0.30 7.52 -14.33
N PHE A 179 1.45 8.16 -14.14
CA PHE A 179 1.62 9.35 -13.30
C PHE A 179 0.83 10.55 -13.82
N THR A 180 0.86 10.78 -15.13
CA THR A 180 0.14 11.91 -15.76
C THR A 180 -1.33 11.59 -16.03
N GLY A 181 -1.70 10.31 -16.08
CA GLY A 181 -3.06 9.87 -16.41
C GLY A 181 -4.00 9.70 -15.22
N TYR A 182 -5.24 9.31 -15.54
CA TYR A 182 -6.29 8.99 -14.57
C TYR A 182 -5.87 7.87 -13.60
N ARG A 183 -5.06 6.92 -14.06
CA ARG A 183 -4.58 5.80 -13.23
C ARG A 183 -3.85 6.27 -11.98
N GLY A 184 -2.98 7.27 -12.08
CA GLY A 184 -2.28 7.79 -10.91
C GLY A 184 -3.23 8.44 -9.90
N ILE A 185 -4.28 9.13 -10.35
CA ILE A 185 -5.31 9.71 -9.47
C ILE A 185 -6.03 8.60 -8.71
N THR A 186 -6.48 7.56 -9.43
CA THR A 186 -7.12 6.39 -8.82
C THR A 186 -6.19 5.69 -7.83
N LEU A 187 -4.89 5.55 -8.15
CA LEU A 187 -3.93 4.91 -7.25
C LEU A 187 -3.72 5.73 -5.97
N GLU A 188 -3.63 7.06 -6.03
CA GLU A 188 -3.54 7.87 -4.82
C GLU A 188 -4.78 7.72 -3.93
N GLU A 189 -5.98 7.63 -4.53
CA GLU A 189 -7.20 7.30 -3.80
C GLU A 189 -7.14 5.91 -3.15
N TRP A 190 -6.63 4.91 -3.84
CA TRP A 190 -6.42 3.58 -3.25
C TRP A 190 -5.43 3.62 -2.08
N MET A 191 -4.34 4.40 -2.19
CA MET A 191 -3.39 4.57 -1.08
C MET A 191 -4.03 5.26 0.13
N ALA A 192 -4.91 6.23 -0.12
CA ALA A 192 -5.69 6.90 0.91
C ALA A 192 -6.64 5.93 1.63
N LEU A 193 -7.45 5.19 0.88
CA LEU A 193 -8.38 4.20 1.42
C LEU A 193 -7.65 3.10 2.20
N ARG A 194 -6.51 2.64 1.67
CA ARG A 194 -5.67 1.63 2.33
C ARG A 194 -5.08 2.14 3.65
N THR A 195 -4.71 3.42 3.70
CA THR A 195 -4.24 4.09 4.93
C THR A 195 -5.34 4.24 5.97
N GLU A 196 -6.55 4.63 5.55
CA GLU A 196 -7.72 4.82 6.41
C GLU A 196 -8.31 3.50 6.93
N SER A 197 -8.08 2.40 6.20
CA SER A 197 -8.53 1.06 6.56
C SER A 197 -7.70 0.41 7.68
N MET A 198 -6.64 1.07 8.18
CA MET A 198 -5.80 0.50 9.23
C MET A 198 -6.57 0.25 10.52
N ARG A 199 -6.43 -0.97 11.05
CA ARG A 199 -7.11 -1.47 12.25
C ARG A 199 -6.18 -2.41 13.03
N PRO A 200 -6.37 -2.62 14.34
CA PRO A 200 -7.39 -1.96 15.17
C PRO A 200 -7.14 -0.47 15.38
N GLU A 201 -5.87 -0.03 15.34
CA GLU A 201 -5.50 1.35 15.65
C GLU A 201 -5.17 2.13 14.36
N LYS A 202 -5.62 3.39 14.30
CA LYS A 202 -5.26 4.31 13.23
C LYS A 202 -3.82 4.78 13.42
N HIS A 203 -3.14 5.05 12.31
CA HIS A 203 -1.83 5.71 12.37
C HIS A 203 -1.97 7.12 12.97
N LEU A 204 -1.00 7.54 13.77
CA LEU A 204 -0.95 8.88 14.39
C LEU A 204 0.20 9.74 13.88
N PHE A 205 1.14 9.13 13.18
CA PHE A 205 2.31 9.72 12.59
C PHE A 205 2.80 8.82 11.46
N VAL A 206 3.77 9.30 10.68
CA VAL A 206 4.51 8.48 9.73
C VAL A 206 6.02 8.64 9.97
N PRO A 207 6.85 7.62 9.66
CA PRO A 207 6.49 6.33 9.09
C PRO A 207 5.69 5.47 10.07
N TRP A 208 4.78 4.65 9.55
CA TRP A 208 3.93 3.77 10.35
C TRP A 208 3.94 2.34 9.80
N ILE A 209 4.10 1.36 10.68
CA ILE A 209 4.13 -0.05 10.30
C ILE A 209 2.87 -0.80 10.74
N ALA A 210 2.42 -1.71 9.90
CA ALA A 210 1.44 -2.74 10.24
C ALA A 210 2.00 -4.12 9.88
N ILE A 211 1.71 -5.12 10.72
CA ILE A 211 2.21 -6.49 10.58
C ILE A 211 1.01 -7.42 10.43
N ASN A 212 0.98 -8.21 9.36
CA ASN A 212 -0.14 -9.09 9.01
C ASN A 212 -1.49 -8.36 9.05
N ASP A 213 -1.53 -7.17 8.44
CA ASP A 213 -2.70 -6.27 8.38
C ASP A 213 -3.21 -5.77 9.75
N LEU A 214 -2.47 -6.03 10.83
CA LEU A 214 -2.74 -5.46 12.15
C LEU A 214 -1.86 -4.22 12.37
N SER A 215 -2.52 -3.13 12.74
CA SER A 215 -1.92 -1.84 13.04
C SER A 215 -2.05 -1.59 14.54
N TYR A 216 -0.90 -1.61 15.23
CA TYR A 216 -0.80 -1.30 16.65
C TYR A 216 0.23 -0.21 16.93
N HIS A 217 -0.06 0.71 17.87
CA HIS A 217 0.85 1.73 18.39
C HIS A 217 2.13 1.10 18.93
N TRP A 218 2.02 -0.04 19.62
CA TRP A 218 3.17 -0.71 20.23
C TRP A 218 4.09 -1.38 19.19
N TYR A 219 3.68 -1.56 17.93
CA TYR A 219 4.61 -1.99 16.89
C TYR A 219 5.65 -0.92 16.55
N GLN A 220 5.30 0.36 16.68
CA GLN A 220 6.13 1.45 16.19
C GLN A 220 7.46 1.57 16.95
N GLN A 221 7.53 1.07 18.19
CA GLN A 221 8.79 1.03 18.96
C GLN A 221 9.85 0.10 18.35
N TYR A 222 9.46 -0.83 17.48
CA TYR A 222 10.39 -1.80 16.87
C TYR A 222 10.96 -1.36 15.52
N GLN A 223 10.66 -0.14 15.05
CA GLN A 223 11.10 0.31 13.72
C GLN A 223 12.61 0.16 13.51
N GLN A 224 13.45 0.45 14.51
CA GLN A 224 14.92 0.35 14.38
C GLN A 224 15.46 -1.09 14.37
N ILE A 225 14.74 -2.03 14.99
CA ILE A 225 15.08 -3.46 15.10
C ILE A 225 14.03 -4.33 14.40
N LEU A 226 13.49 -3.82 13.28
CA LEU A 226 12.32 -4.40 12.64
C LEU A 226 12.60 -5.78 12.05
N LEU A 227 13.77 -5.99 11.43
CA LEU A 227 14.12 -7.29 10.84
C LEU A 227 14.25 -8.36 11.94
N GLU A 228 14.93 -8.02 13.03
CA GLU A 228 15.13 -8.83 14.22
C GLU A 228 13.78 -9.21 14.84
N THR A 229 12.87 -8.23 14.96
CA THR A 229 11.50 -8.42 15.47
C THR A 229 10.70 -9.38 14.59
N LEU A 230 10.73 -9.20 13.27
CA LEU A 230 10.02 -10.07 12.32
C LEU A 230 10.61 -11.48 12.29
N CYS A 231 11.93 -11.61 12.43
CA CYS A 231 12.59 -12.91 12.58
C CYS A 231 12.14 -13.66 13.84
N ASN A 232 11.91 -12.95 14.94
CA ASN A 232 11.39 -13.54 16.18
C ASN A 232 9.92 -13.96 16.05
N MET A 233 9.11 -13.21 15.30
CA MET A 233 7.71 -13.55 15.00
C MET A 233 7.56 -14.78 14.09
N GLN A 234 8.61 -15.18 13.38
CA GLN A 234 8.56 -16.32 12.48
C GLN A 234 8.33 -17.64 13.23
N THR A 235 7.38 -18.46 12.78
CA THR A 235 7.05 -19.74 13.44
C THR A 235 7.64 -20.96 12.73
N ASN A 236 8.33 -20.73 11.60
CA ASN A 236 8.96 -21.80 10.81
C ASN A 236 10.01 -22.55 11.64
N ARG A 237 10.02 -23.89 11.50
CA ARG A 237 11.03 -24.77 12.11
C ARG A 237 12.45 -24.43 11.67
N ILE A 238 12.61 -24.06 10.39
CA ILE A 238 13.86 -23.56 9.83
C ILE A 238 13.68 -22.06 9.63
N LYS A 239 14.50 -21.26 10.33
CA LYS A 239 14.45 -19.81 10.19
C LYS A 239 15.03 -19.38 8.83
N PRO A 240 14.48 -18.33 8.21
CA PRO A 240 15.02 -17.72 7.00
C PRO A 240 16.51 -17.38 7.15
N ASN A 241 17.28 -17.43 6.07
CA ASN A 241 18.73 -17.20 6.14
C ASN A 241 19.03 -15.81 6.69
N SER A 242 18.22 -14.81 6.31
CA SER A 242 18.28 -13.44 6.83
C SER A 242 18.16 -13.35 8.36
N CYS A 243 17.50 -14.33 8.99
CA CYS A 243 17.33 -14.41 10.44
C CYS A 243 18.45 -15.17 11.14
N GLN A 244 19.20 -16.01 10.43
CA GLN A 244 20.30 -16.79 11.01
C GLN A 244 21.55 -15.91 11.20
N THR A 245 21.81 -14.97 10.28
CA THR A 245 22.97 -14.07 10.36
C THR A 245 22.91 -13.13 11.56
N ILE A 246 21.71 -12.74 12.01
CA ILE A 246 21.49 -11.85 13.16
C ILE A 246 21.97 -12.50 14.47
N VAL A 247 21.82 -13.83 14.60
CA VAL A 247 22.24 -14.57 15.80
C VAL A 247 23.77 -14.66 15.93
N LEU A 248 24.51 -14.40 14.85
CA LEU A 248 25.98 -14.49 14.83
C LEU A 248 26.66 -13.16 15.17
N GLU A 249 25.96 -12.03 15.10
CA GLU A 249 26.53 -10.71 15.45
C GLU A 249 26.37 -10.36 16.94
N ASP A 250 25.53 -11.10 17.68
CA ASP A 250 25.26 -10.92 19.12
C ASP A 250 26.09 -11.87 20.04
N ASN A 251 27.04 -12.65 19.49
CA ASN A 251 27.99 -13.51 20.23
C ASN A 251 29.44 -13.03 20.04
#